data_AF-A0A0B5AWE2-F1
#
_entry.id   AF-A0A0B5AWE2-F1
#
_cell.length_a   1.000
_cell.length_b   1.000
_cell.length_c   1.000
_cell.angle_alpha   90.00
_cell.angle_beta   90.00
_cell.angle_gamma   90.00
#
_symmetry.space_group_name_H-M   'P 1'
#
loop_
_entity.id
_entity.type
_entity.pdbx_description
1 polymer ?
#
loop_
_entity_poly.entity_id
_entity_poly.type
_entity_poly.pdbx_seq_one_letter_code
_entity_poly.pdbx_strand_id
1 'polypeptide(L)'
;MEKHYEDKIQKLTNELEETKKILEIYKKNKSDIFIGAKIIDLDSGLKMEVVNLKNGSNDFEAKRVDGLGYGRGYHYIVPNWKLDQ
;
A
#
# COMPACT_ATOMS: atom_id res chain seq x y z
N MET A 1 -19.97 33.96 21.45
CA MET A 1 -18.85 33.03 21.70
C MET A 1 -19.17 31.62 21.25
N GLU A 2 -20.38 31.09 21.48
CA GLU A 2 -20.77 29.72 21.08
C GLU A 2 -20.63 29.42 19.59
N LYS A 3 -21.08 30.32 18.70
CA LYS A 3 -21.00 30.12 17.24
C LYS A 3 -19.59 29.88 16.72
N HIS A 4 -18.58 30.51 17.33
CA HIS A 4 -17.17 30.31 16.98
C HIS A 4 -16.67 28.90 17.34
N TYR A 5 -17.16 28.33 18.44
CA TYR A 5 -16.82 26.97 18.84
C TYR A 5 -17.55 25.94 17.99
N GLU A 6 -18.81 26.20 17.62
CA GLU A 6 -19.57 25.36 16.69
C GLU A 6 -18.89 25.26 15.32
N ASP A 7 -18.48 26.39 14.74
CA ASP A 7 -17.77 26.41 13.46
C ASP A 7 -16.43 25.65 13.53
N LYS A 8 -15.73 25.76 14.67
CA LYS A 8 -14.47 25.06 14.92
C LYS A 8 -14.68 23.55 15.07
N ILE A 9 -15.73 23.13 15.77
CA ILE A 9 -16.10 21.71 15.93
C ILE A 9 -16.49 21.11 14.59
N GLN A 10 -17.27 21.84 13.77
CA GLN A 10 -17.65 21.37 12.44
C GLN A 10 -16.43 21.19 11.53
N LYS A 11 -15.50 22.15 11.55
CA LYS A 11 -14.25 22.06 10.77
C LYS A 11 -13.42 20.83 11.17
N LEU A 12 -13.21 20.62 12.47
CA LEU A 12 -12.46 19.47 12.99
C LEU A 12 -13.15 18.14 12.66
N THR A 13 -14.48 18.11 12.63
CA THR A 13 -15.26 16.92 12.27
C THR A 13 -15.05 16.56 10.80
N ASN A 14 -15.08 17.56 9.91
CA ASN A 14 -14.83 17.35 8.48
C ASN A 14 -13.39 16.86 8.23
N GLU A 15 -12.40 17.48 8.87
CA GLU A 15 -10.98 17.06 8.78
C GLU A 15 -10.77 15.62 9.28
N LEU A 16 -11.49 15.22 10.34
CA LEU A 16 -11.45 13.86 10.88
C LEU A 16 -12.06 12.84 9.91
N GLU A 17 -13.18 13.17 9.27
CA GLU A 17 -13.80 12.32 8.25
C GLU A 17 -12.92 12.13 7.02
N GLU A 18 -12.29 13.21 6.56
CA GLU A 18 -11.37 13.18 5.42
C GLU A 18 -10.12 12.35 5.73
N THR A 19 -9.57 12.51 6.93
CA THR A 19 -8.46 11.68 7.43
C THR A 19 -8.86 10.21 7.52
N LYS A 20 -10.06 9.88 8.00
CA LYS A 20 -10.57 8.50 8.05
C LYS A 20 -10.69 7.87 6.66
N LYS A 21 -11.20 8.62 5.66
CA LYS A 21 -11.28 8.16 4.27
C LYS A 21 -9.91 7.88 3.69
N ILE A 22 -8.94 8.77 3.90
CA ILE A 22 -7.54 8.55 3.48
C ILE A 22 -7.00 7.30 4.15
N LEU A 23 -7.27 7.11 5.44
CA LEU A 23 -6.78 5.97 6.21
C LEU A 23 -7.44 4.65 5.80
N GLU A 24 -8.71 4.65 5.39
CA GLU A 24 -9.39 3.51 4.78
C GLU A 24 -8.80 3.17 3.41
N ILE A 25 -8.53 4.16 2.56
CA ILE A 25 -7.84 3.95 1.28
C ILE A 25 -6.45 3.36 1.52
N TYR A 26 -5.69 3.89 2.49
CA TYR A 26 -4.40 3.35 2.88
C TYR A 26 -4.48 1.92 3.44
N LYS A 27 -5.51 1.61 4.24
CA LYS A 27 -5.74 0.25 4.76
C LYS A 27 -6.14 -0.72 3.65
N LYS A 28 -6.96 -0.27 2.69
CA LYS A 28 -7.39 -1.05 1.53
C LYS A 28 -6.23 -1.30 0.56
N ASN A 29 -5.34 -0.32 0.39
CA ASN A 29 -4.18 -0.40 -0.49
C ASN A 29 -2.93 -1.00 0.18
N LYS A 30 -3.00 -1.33 1.49
CA LYS A 30 -1.87 -1.88 2.24
C LYS A 30 -1.44 -3.28 1.77
N SER A 31 -2.26 -3.90 0.93
CA SER A 31 -2.07 -5.23 0.36
C SER A 31 -1.63 -5.21 -1.11
N ASP A 32 -1.42 -4.05 -1.73
CA ASP A 32 -1.16 -4.00 -3.17
C ASP A 32 0.27 -3.49 -3.42
N ILE A 33 1.09 -4.28 -4.10
CA ILE A 33 2.39 -3.81 -4.59
C ILE A 33 2.17 -2.75 -5.67
N PHE A 34 2.95 -1.67 -5.63
CA PHE A 34 2.92 -0.60 -6.61
C PHE A 34 4.32 -0.30 -7.17
N ILE A 35 4.39 0.32 -8.35
CA ILE A 35 5.66 0.74 -8.96
C ILE A 35 6.34 1.80 -8.08
N GLY A 36 7.62 1.61 -7.77
CA GLY A 36 8.40 2.41 -6.83
C GLY A 36 8.39 1.85 -5.40
N ALA A 37 7.59 0.83 -5.10
CA ALA A 37 7.64 0.16 -3.80
C ALA A 37 9.03 -0.46 -3.57
N LYS A 38 9.58 -0.27 -2.36
CA LYS A 38 10.85 -0.86 -1.95
C LYS A 38 10.61 -2.16 -1.20
N ILE A 39 11.27 -3.21 -1.66
CA ILE A 39 11.17 -4.57 -1.13
C ILE A 39 12.52 -4.92 -0.54
N ILE A 40 12.51 -5.49 0.66
CA ILE A 40 13.69 -5.99 1.34
C ILE A 40 13.49 -7.48 1.57
N ASP A 41 14.34 -8.30 0.96
CA ASP A 41 14.49 -9.69 1.33
C ASP A 41 15.27 -9.73 2.65
N LEU A 42 14.63 -10.22 3.72
CA LEU A 42 15.22 -10.23 5.06
C LEU A 42 16.30 -11.30 5.23
N ASP A 43 16.28 -12.37 4.43
CA ASP A 43 17.24 -13.47 4.53
C ASP A 43 18.55 -13.11 3.82
N SER A 44 18.45 -12.53 2.63
CA SER A 44 19.62 -12.12 1.84
C SER A 44 20.03 -10.66 2.06
N GLY A 45 19.19 -9.86 2.70
CA GLY A 45 19.38 -8.41 2.86
C GLY A 45 19.21 -7.61 1.56
N LEU A 46 18.77 -8.27 0.47
CA LEU A 46 18.65 -7.63 -0.83
C LEU A 46 17.55 -6.59 -0.84
N LYS A 47 17.87 -5.42 -1.40
CA LYS A 47 16.93 -4.30 -1.54
C LYS A 47 16.60 -4.11 -3.02
N MET A 48 15.31 -4.09 -3.32
CA MET A 48 14.80 -3.96 -4.67
C MET A 48 13.70 -2.91 -4.74
N GLU A 49 13.51 -2.32 -5.91
CA GLU A 49 12.46 -1.36 -6.20
C GLU A 49 11.60 -1.89 -7.34
N VAL A 50 10.28 -1.90 -7.15
CA VAL A 50 9.34 -2.38 -8.16
C VAL A 50 9.34 -1.44 -9.35
N VAL A 51 9.62 -1.95 -10.54
CA VAL A 51 9.69 -1.17 -11.79
C VAL A 51 8.55 -1.48 -12.75
N ASN A 52 7.86 -2.61 -12.56
CA ASN A 52 6.77 -3.03 -13.42
C ASN A 52 5.78 -3.93 -12.66
N LEU A 53 4.50 -3.87 -13.03
CA LEU A 53 3.44 -4.74 -12.52
C LEU A 53 2.90 -5.60 -13.67
N LYS A 54 2.82 -6.91 -13.47
CA LYS A 54 2.25 -7.87 -14.41
C LYS A 54 1.03 -8.51 -13.75
N ASN A 55 -0.11 -8.50 -14.43
CA ASN A 55 -1.38 -9.04 -13.89
C ASN A 55 -1.85 -8.35 -12.58
N GLY A 56 -1.84 -7.01 -12.56
CA GLY A 56 -2.23 -6.22 -11.39
C GLY A 56 -1.12 -6.15 -10.34
N SER A 57 -1.48 -5.90 -9.08
CA SER A 57 -0.55 -5.64 -7.97
C SER A 57 0.08 -6.91 -7.35
N ASN A 58 -0.16 -8.09 -7.92
CA ASN A 58 0.22 -9.38 -7.32
C ASN A 58 1.46 -10.02 -7.94
N ASP A 59 1.87 -9.60 -9.14
CA ASP A 59 3.07 -10.09 -9.82
C ASP A 59 3.81 -8.87 -10.37
N PHE A 60 5.10 -8.79 -10.10
CA PHE A 60 5.87 -7.59 -10.34
C PHE A 60 7.32 -7.89 -10.69
N GLU A 61 7.91 -6.99 -11.46
CA GLU A 61 9.35 -6.95 -11.68
C GLU A 61 9.95 -5.88 -10.79
N ALA A 62 11.06 -6.21 -10.14
CA ALA A 62 11.82 -5.29 -9.31
C ALA A 62 13.27 -5.23 -9.76
N LYS A 63 13.87 -4.05 -9.68
CA LYS A 63 15.28 -3.83 -9.94
C LYS A 63 16.02 -3.70 -8.62
N ARG A 64 17.22 -4.28 -8.50
CA ARG A 64 18.04 -4.06 -7.30
C ARG A 64 18.40 -2.58 -7.17
N VAL A 65 18.40 -2.07 -5.94
CA VAL A 65 18.71 -0.66 -5.66
C VAL A 65 20.17 -0.30 -6.00
N ASP A 66 21.08 -1.28 -5.95
CA ASP A 66 22.47 -1.14 -6.41
C ASP A 66 22.63 -1.13 -7.94
N GLY A 67 21.55 -1.35 -8.69
CA GLY A 67 21.53 -1.37 -10.14
C GLY A 67 22.05 -2.65 -10.79
N LEU A 68 22.48 -3.65 -10.01
CA LEU A 68 23.22 -4.82 -10.50
C LEU A 68 22.33 -6.03 -10.85
N GLY A 69 21.01 -5.87 -10.95
CA GLY A 69 20.16 -6.98 -11.36
C GLY A 69 18.67 -6.68 -11.34
N TYR A 70 17.93 -7.59 -11.95
CA TYR A 70 16.46 -7.62 -11.97
C TYR A 70 15.97 -8.90 -11.31
N GLY A 71 14.80 -8.83 -10.69
CA GLY A 71 14.11 -9.96 -10.11
C GLY A 71 12.61 -9.85 -10.35
N ARG A 72 11.92 -10.96 -10.17
CA ARG A 72 10.46 -11.03 -10.21
C ARG A 72 9.97 -11.47 -8.84
N GLY A 73 8.93 -10.82 -8.34
CA GLY A 73 8.31 -11.17 -7.08
C GLY A 73 6.79 -11.30 -7.23
N TYR A 74 6.20 -12.00 -6.27
CA TYR A 74 4.76 -12.20 -6.20
C TYR A 74 4.26 -11.76 -4.83
N HIS A 75 3.21 -10.95 -4.82
CA HIS A 75 2.48 -10.61 -3.61
C HIS A 75 1.18 -11.40 -3.60
N TYR A 76 1.16 -12.46 -2.80
CA TYR A 76 -0.06 -13.21 -2.54
C TYR A 76 -0.80 -12.56 -1.37
N ILE A 77 -1.82 -11.75 -1.67
CA ILE A 77 -2.85 -11.44 -0.68
C ILE A 77 -3.66 -12.72 -0.51
N VAL A 78 -3.44 -13.48 0.57
CA VAL A 78 -4.21 -14.70 0.80
C VAL A 78 -5.44 -14.37 1.65
N PRO A 79 -6.68 -14.39 1.11
CA PRO A 79 -7.82 -14.91 1.84
C PRO A 79 -7.90 -16.41 1.51
N ASN A 80 -7.45 -17.23 2.46
CA ASN A 80 -7.29 -18.69 2.31
C ASN A 80 -8.64 -19.44 2.33
N TRP A 81 -9.53 -19.16 1.37
CA TRP A 81 -10.89 -19.73 1.35
C TRP A 81 -11.12 -20.43 0.01
N LYS A 82 -11.13 -21.76 0.06
CA LYS A 82 -11.67 -22.65 -0.97
C LYS A 82 -13.10 -23.01 -0.59
N LEU A 83 -14.02 -22.96 -1.55
CA LEU A 83 -15.18 -23.85 -1.55
C LEU A 83 -14.91 -24.90 -2.64
N ASP A 84 -14.68 -26.13 -2.21
CA ASP A 84 -14.64 -27.27 -3.13
C ASP A 84 -16.08 -27.58 -3.60
N GLN A 85 -16.23 -27.87 -4.90
CA GLN A 85 -17.31 -28.68 -5.47
C GLN A 85 -16.66 -29.85 -6.21
#